data_AF-A0A496UCL2-F1
#
_entry.id   AF-A0A496UCL2-F1
#
_cell.length_a   1.000
_cell.length_b   1.000
_cell.length_c   1.000
_cell.angle_alpha   90.00
_cell.angle_beta   90.00
_cell.angle_gamma   90.00
#
_symmetry.space_group_name_H-M   'P 1'
#
loop_
_entity.id
_entity.type
_entity.pdbx_description
1 polymer ?
#
loop_
_entity_poly.entity_id
_entity_poly.type
_entity_poly.pdbx_seq_one_letter_code
_entity_poly.pdbx_strand_id
1 'polypeptide(L)'
;SIRDMNWKRWHADRFLDLVNLLHSENVRTVMLGSGRDRDVIGQVLDNLPSTATDLVGKTSLVEVASILSGCRLLITNDSSLMHIAGLVSTPTLTLFGPTDPSRIGVYPPSSHHRNLVSDEASCRPCHPDRGIKGCESAECMDFLSLDRVWEETRELLASTSC
;
A
#
# COMPACT_ATOMS: atom_id res chain seq x y z
N SER A 1 13.05 5.94 16.07
CA SER A 1 13.75 5.94 14.76
C SER A 1 12.78 5.39 13.73
N ILE A 2 12.88 5.69 12.43
CA ILE A 2 11.99 5.07 11.41
C ILE A 2 12.18 3.54 11.30
N ARG A 3 13.16 3.00 12.03
CA ARG A 3 13.35 1.58 12.30
C ARG A 3 12.19 0.91 13.09
N ASP A 4 11.26 1.67 13.68
CA ASP A 4 10.30 1.14 14.66
C ASP A 4 8.83 1.00 14.16
N MET A 5 8.56 1.07 12.85
CA MET A 5 7.20 1.02 12.27
C MET A 5 6.89 -0.22 11.40
N ASN A 6 7.53 -1.37 11.69
CA ASN A 6 7.30 -2.59 10.90
C ASN A 6 5.84 -3.10 10.98
N TRP A 7 5.15 -2.81 12.08
CA TRP A 7 3.78 -3.25 12.39
C TRP A 7 2.67 -2.62 11.52
N LYS A 8 2.99 -1.63 10.66
CA LYS A 8 2.08 -1.06 9.65
C LYS A 8 2.37 -1.51 8.23
N ARG A 9 3.48 -2.21 8.01
CA ARG A 9 3.95 -2.52 6.68
C ARG A 9 3.44 -3.88 6.28
N TRP A 10 2.78 -3.93 5.14
CA TRP A 10 2.55 -5.20 4.48
C TRP A 10 3.90 -5.77 4.01
N HIS A 11 4.01 -7.09 4.04
CA HIS A 11 5.27 -7.77 3.76
C HIS A 11 5.80 -7.38 2.38
N ALA A 12 7.08 -7.00 2.33
CA ALA A 12 7.70 -6.55 1.09
C ALA A 12 7.63 -7.64 0.00
N ASP A 13 7.84 -8.91 0.38
CA ASP A 13 7.76 -10.04 -0.54
C ASP A 13 6.34 -10.23 -1.10
N ARG A 14 5.30 -9.92 -0.32
CA ARG A 14 3.91 -9.96 -0.82
C ARG A 14 3.63 -8.84 -1.83
N PHE A 15 4.25 -7.67 -1.66
CA PHE A 15 4.22 -6.65 -2.72
C PHE A 15 4.91 -7.13 -4.00
N LEU A 16 6.03 -7.84 -3.89
CA LEU A 16 6.70 -8.43 -5.04
C LEU A 16 5.80 -9.47 -5.74
N ASP A 17 5.18 -10.36 -4.98
CA ASP A 17 4.26 -11.37 -5.51
C ASP A 17 3.08 -10.71 -6.24
N LEU A 18 2.50 -9.66 -5.65
CA LEU A 18 1.44 -8.87 -6.28
C LEU A 18 1.90 -8.21 -7.58
N VAL A 19 3.11 -7.66 -7.61
CA VAL A 19 3.70 -7.09 -8.83
C VAL A 19 3.91 -8.18 -9.90
N ASN A 20 4.29 -9.39 -9.52
CA ASN A 20 4.42 -10.53 -10.44
C ASN A 20 3.07 -10.98 -11.01
N LEU A 21 2.01 -10.98 -10.19
CA LEU A 21 0.64 -11.23 -10.68
C LEU A 21 0.22 -10.17 -11.70
N LEU A 22 0.44 -8.89 -11.41
CA LEU A 22 0.17 -7.78 -12.34
C LEU A 22 1.01 -7.86 -13.62
N HIS A 23 2.27 -8.28 -13.52
CA HIS A 23 3.12 -8.54 -14.67
C HIS A 23 2.53 -9.63 -15.58
N SER A 24 2.01 -10.72 -15.01
CA SER A 24 1.37 -11.78 -15.78
C SER A 24 0.11 -11.32 -16.53
N GLU A 25 -0.54 -10.26 -16.04
CA GLU A 25 -1.66 -9.58 -16.71
C GLU A 25 -1.22 -8.43 -17.64
N ASN A 26 0.09 -8.27 -17.91
CA ASN A 26 0.68 -7.19 -18.69
C ASN A 26 0.41 -5.77 -18.14
N VAL A 27 0.18 -5.66 -16.84
CA VAL A 27 0.01 -4.37 -16.16
C VAL A 27 1.38 -3.80 -15.79
N ARG A 28 1.61 -2.55 -16.16
CA ARG A 28 2.83 -1.81 -15.77
C ARG A 28 2.69 -1.29 -14.34
N THR A 29 3.74 -1.43 -13.55
CA THR A 29 3.76 -0.98 -12.16
C THR A 29 4.89 0.02 -11.93
N VAL A 30 4.70 0.90 -10.95
CA VAL A 30 5.71 1.89 -10.55
C VAL A 30 5.86 1.82 -9.04
N MET A 31 7.07 1.56 -8.58
CA MET A 31 7.39 1.50 -7.15
C MET A 31 7.76 2.90 -6.66
N LEU A 32 7.01 3.41 -5.69
CA LEU A 32 7.20 4.73 -5.08
C LEU A 32 7.53 4.57 -3.60
N GLY A 33 8.38 5.45 -3.09
CA GLY A 33 8.80 5.43 -1.69
C GLY A 33 9.92 6.44 -1.44
N SER A 34 10.27 6.64 -0.18
CA SER A 34 11.39 7.48 0.21
C SER A 34 12.72 6.74 0.05
N GLY A 35 13.84 7.47 -0.01
CA GLY A 35 15.16 6.85 -0.04
C GLY A 35 15.45 5.96 1.18
N ARG A 36 14.77 6.19 2.31
CA ARG A 36 14.88 5.37 3.52
C ARG A 36 14.20 4.01 3.40
N ASP A 37 13.30 3.85 2.45
CA ASP A 37 12.61 2.57 2.24
C ASP A 37 13.51 1.59 1.49
N ARG A 38 14.46 2.08 0.67
CA ARG A 38 15.39 1.25 -0.10
C ARG A 38 16.18 0.26 0.78
N ASP A 39 16.58 0.66 1.97
CA ASP A 39 17.27 -0.23 2.92
C ASP A 39 16.41 -1.42 3.36
N VAL A 40 15.08 -1.27 3.31
CA VAL A 40 14.10 -2.27 3.76
C VAL A 40 13.62 -3.13 2.60
N ILE A 41 13.43 -2.54 1.42
CA ILE A 41 12.84 -3.22 0.25
C ILE A 41 13.85 -3.50 -0.86
N GLY A 42 15.15 -3.32 -0.63
CA GLY A 42 16.20 -3.48 -1.65
C GLY A 42 16.11 -4.82 -2.39
N GLN A 43 15.96 -5.92 -1.65
CA GLN A 43 15.79 -7.25 -2.26
C GLN A 43 14.56 -7.36 -3.15
N VAL A 44 13.45 -6.70 -2.79
CA VAL A 44 12.26 -6.65 -3.64
C VAL A 44 12.52 -5.84 -4.91
N LEU A 45 13.19 -4.71 -4.79
CA LEU A 45 13.53 -3.85 -5.94
C LEU A 45 14.45 -4.55 -6.94
N ASP A 46 15.37 -5.39 -6.44
CA ASP A 46 16.30 -6.16 -7.29
C ASP A 46 15.62 -7.31 -8.06
N ASN A 47 14.40 -7.71 -7.65
CA ASN A 47 13.65 -8.82 -8.25
C ASN A 47 12.41 -8.35 -9.04
N LEU A 48 12.28 -7.05 -9.31
CA LEU A 48 11.16 -6.51 -10.07
C LEU A 48 11.13 -7.05 -11.53
N PRO A 49 9.94 -7.40 -12.06
CA PRO A 49 9.80 -7.81 -13.44
C PRO A 49 9.98 -6.62 -14.40
N SER A 50 10.16 -6.89 -15.70
CA SER A 50 10.42 -5.87 -16.72
C SER A 50 9.31 -4.83 -16.92
N THR A 51 8.08 -5.12 -16.49
CA THR A 51 6.95 -4.18 -16.53
C THR A 51 6.91 -3.24 -15.33
N ALA A 52 7.80 -3.44 -14.34
CA ALA A 52 7.88 -2.64 -13.12
C ALA A 52 9.02 -1.62 -13.21
N THR A 53 8.74 -0.38 -12.77
CA THR A 53 9.74 0.70 -12.71
C THR A 53 10.04 1.08 -11.27
N ASP A 54 11.31 0.99 -10.86
CA ASP A 54 11.78 1.45 -9.54
C ASP A 54 12.05 2.96 -9.53
N LEU A 55 11.19 3.72 -8.84
CA LEU A 55 11.35 5.15 -8.58
C LEU A 55 11.54 5.45 -7.08
N VAL A 56 11.87 4.45 -6.25
CA VAL A 56 12.01 4.61 -4.80
C VAL A 56 13.21 5.50 -4.48
N GLY A 57 12.95 6.61 -3.79
CA GLY A 57 13.95 7.62 -3.44
C GLY A 57 14.42 8.46 -4.64
N LYS A 58 13.77 8.36 -5.80
CA LYS A 58 14.16 9.04 -7.05
C LYS A 58 13.18 10.14 -7.47
N THR A 59 12.20 10.47 -6.61
CA THR A 59 11.12 11.41 -6.91
C THR A 59 10.93 12.42 -5.78
N SER A 60 10.58 13.63 -6.15
CA SER A 60 10.04 14.67 -5.28
C SER A 60 8.54 14.47 -5.04
N LEU A 61 7.98 15.19 -4.07
CA LEU A 61 6.55 15.14 -3.76
C LEU A 61 5.67 15.52 -4.96
N VAL A 62 6.10 16.51 -5.74
CA VAL A 62 5.38 16.98 -6.93
C VAL A 62 5.40 15.91 -8.04
N GLU A 63 6.55 15.27 -8.25
CA GLU A 63 6.66 14.18 -9.22
C GLU A 63 5.82 12.97 -8.81
N VAL A 64 5.76 12.64 -7.51
CA VAL A 64 4.85 11.60 -6.99
C VAL A 64 3.40 11.93 -7.34
N ALA A 65 2.93 13.16 -7.08
CA ALA A 65 1.57 13.56 -7.42
C ALA A 65 1.30 13.45 -8.94
N SER A 66 2.26 13.87 -9.76
CA SER A 66 2.17 13.75 -11.22
C SER A 66 2.09 12.30 -11.68
N ILE A 67 2.92 11.41 -11.12
CA ILE A 67 2.91 9.97 -11.45
C ILE A 67 1.56 9.36 -11.05
N LEU A 68 1.11 9.60 -9.82
CA LEU A 68 -0.17 9.09 -9.32
C LEU A 68 -1.34 9.54 -10.18
N SER A 69 -1.34 10.80 -10.65
CA SER A 69 -2.41 11.32 -11.53
C SER A 69 -2.58 10.55 -12.85
N GLY A 70 -1.54 9.84 -13.29
CA GLY A 70 -1.57 8.96 -14.48
C GLY A 70 -1.77 7.48 -14.16
N CYS A 71 -1.82 7.09 -12.88
CA CYS A 71 -2.02 5.72 -12.45
C CYS A 71 -3.52 5.37 -12.43
N ARG A 72 -3.84 4.12 -12.77
CA ARG A 72 -5.21 3.58 -12.66
C ARG A 72 -5.58 3.18 -11.23
N LEU A 73 -4.58 2.82 -10.43
CA LEU A 73 -4.74 2.35 -9.07
C LEU A 73 -3.43 2.58 -8.31
N LEU A 74 -3.53 3.10 -7.08
CA LEU A 74 -2.48 3.04 -6.07
C LEU A 74 -2.79 1.93 -5.07
N ILE A 75 -1.80 1.08 -4.78
CA ILE A 75 -1.88 0.10 -3.70
C ILE A 75 -0.81 0.50 -2.66
N THR A 76 -1.22 0.74 -1.41
CA THR A 76 -0.33 1.29 -0.38
C THR A 76 -0.73 0.81 1.01
N ASN A 77 0.21 0.79 1.95
CA ASN A 77 -0.12 0.81 3.38
C ASN A 77 -0.81 2.15 3.75
N ASP A 78 -1.23 2.30 5.02
CA ASP A 78 -1.73 3.56 5.60
C ASP A 78 -0.65 4.67 5.67
N SER A 79 -0.26 5.18 4.49
CA SER A 79 0.88 6.08 4.26
C SER A 79 0.44 7.42 3.68
N SER A 80 1.33 8.40 3.68
CA SER A 80 1.08 9.72 3.05
C SER A 80 0.73 9.64 1.57
N LEU A 81 1.13 8.57 0.85
CA LEU A 81 0.82 8.40 -0.57
C LEU A 81 -0.69 8.27 -0.81
N MET A 82 -1.45 7.68 0.12
CA MET A 82 -2.90 7.54 -0.01
C MET A 82 -3.59 8.91 -0.08
N HIS A 83 -3.10 9.89 0.69
CA HIS A 83 -3.67 11.23 0.73
C HIS A 83 -3.34 11.99 -0.55
N ILE A 84 -2.12 11.84 -1.07
CA ILE A 84 -1.72 12.45 -2.35
C ILE A 84 -2.58 11.88 -3.48
N ALA A 85 -2.78 10.55 -3.52
CA ALA A 85 -3.68 9.92 -4.48
C ALA A 85 -5.11 10.47 -4.41
N GLY A 86 -5.63 10.71 -3.20
CA GLY A 86 -6.92 11.39 -3.03
C GLY A 86 -6.97 12.80 -3.62
N LEU A 87 -5.88 13.58 -3.53
CA LEU A 87 -5.81 14.92 -4.09
C LEU A 87 -5.79 14.95 -5.62
N VAL A 88 -5.24 13.90 -6.25
CA VAL A 88 -5.14 13.79 -7.72
C VAL A 88 -6.16 12.79 -8.29
N SER A 89 -7.15 12.39 -7.49
CA SER A 89 -8.25 11.49 -7.87
C SER A 89 -7.81 10.11 -8.38
N THR A 90 -6.65 9.62 -7.95
CA THR A 90 -6.19 8.27 -8.25
C THR A 90 -6.96 7.28 -7.38
N PRO A 91 -7.63 6.26 -7.95
CA PRO A 91 -8.22 5.17 -7.19
C PRO A 91 -7.17 4.52 -6.27
N THR A 92 -7.56 4.16 -5.04
CA THR A 92 -6.60 3.68 -4.03
C THR A 92 -7.12 2.45 -3.32
N LEU A 93 -6.30 1.41 -3.25
CA LEU A 93 -6.45 0.30 -2.30
C LEU A 93 -5.47 0.54 -1.14
N THR A 94 -5.99 0.92 0.02
CA THR A 94 -5.17 1.17 1.21
C THR A 94 -5.26 -0.01 2.17
N LEU A 95 -4.11 -0.59 2.50
CA LEU A 95 -3.95 -1.71 3.42
C LEU A 95 -3.81 -1.16 4.84
N PHE A 96 -4.81 -1.45 5.69
CA PHE A 96 -4.79 -1.09 7.10
C PHE A 96 -4.57 -2.35 7.93
N GLY A 97 -3.61 -2.31 8.86
CA GLY A 97 -3.39 -3.33 9.91
C GLY A 97 -3.64 -2.85 11.35
N PRO A 98 -2.99 -1.79 11.82
CA PRO A 98 -3.17 -1.34 13.21
C PRO A 98 -4.12 -0.15 13.34
N THR A 99 -4.22 0.68 12.28
CA THR A 99 -4.88 1.97 12.35
C THR A 99 -6.31 1.94 11.84
N ASP A 100 -7.20 2.67 12.50
CA ASP A 100 -8.60 2.81 12.12
C ASP A 100 -8.76 3.75 10.90
N PRO A 101 -9.24 3.25 9.75
CA PRO A 101 -9.44 4.06 8.55
C PRO A 101 -10.52 5.14 8.70
N SER A 102 -11.45 5.01 9.66
CA SER A 102 -12.46 6.06 9.91
C SER A 102 -11.84 7.37 10.40
N ARG A 103 -10.60 7.32 10.93
CA ARG A 103 -9.90 8.46 11.51
C ARG A 103 -8.88 9.10 10.58
N ILE A 104 -8.27 8.30 9.71
CA ILE A 104 -7.15 8.72 8.86
C ILE A 104 -7.32 8.35 7.38
N GLY A 105 -8.49 7.88 6.98
CA GLY A 105 -8.84 7.54 5.60
C GLY A 105 -8.64 8.70 4.63
N VAL A 106 -8.68 8.39 3.33
CA VAL A 106 -8.68 9.42 2.29
C VAL A 106 -9.93 10.30 2.45
N TYR A 107 -9.75 11.62 2.32
CA TYR A 107 -10.83 12.61 2.39
C TYR A 107 -10.82 13.49 1.14
N PRO A 108 -11.99 13.78 0.53
CA PRO A 108 -13.32 13.26 0.89
C PRO A 108 -13.46 11.75 0.59
N PRO A 109 -14.34 11.03 1.31
CA PRO A 109 -14.64 9.64 1.00
C PRO A 109 -15.14 9.50 -0.45
N SER A 110 -14.65 8.50 -1.16
CA SER A 110 -15.02 8.20 -2.54
C SER A 110 -15.04 6.69 -2.72
N SER A 111 -15.96 6.17 -3.53
CA SER A 111 -16.02 4.75 -3.88
C SER A 111 -14.77 4.25 -4.60
N HIS A 112 -13.97 5.17 -5.14
CA HIS A 112 -12.69 4.87 -5.78
C HIS A 112 -11.54 4.65 -4.78
N HIS A 113 -11.75 4.96 -3.49
CA HIS A 113 -10.79 4.68 -2.42
C HIS A 113 -11.34 3.56 -1.53
N ARG A 114 -10.68 2.41 -1.57
CA ARG A 114 -11.02 1.23 -0.80
C ARG A 114 -10.02 1.05 0.33
N ASN A 115 -10.54 0.86 1.54
CA ASN A 115 -9.75 0.55 2.72
C ASN A 115 -9.89 -0.95 2.98
N LEU A 116 -8.82 -1.72 2.76
CA LEU A 116 -8.79 -3.14 3.09
C LEU A 116 -8.26 -3.29 4.52
N VAL A 117 -9.12 -3.79 5.39
CA VAL A 117 -8.88 -3.87 6.84
C VAL A 117 -8.75 -5.32 7.25
N SER A 118 -7.73 -5.62 8.06
CA SER A 118 -7.52 -6.95 8.63
C SER A 118 -8.50 -7.23 9.79
N ASP A 119 -9.77 -7.39 9.49
CA ASP A 119 -10.87 -7.51 10.46
C ASP A 119 -10.78 -8.79 11.32
N GLU A 120 -10.02 -9.78 10.86
CA GLU A 120 -9.78 -11.06 11.54
C GLU A 120 -8.78 -10.94 12.70
N ALA A 121 -8.02 -9.84 12.76
CA ALA A 121 -7.00 -9.64 13.77
C ALA A 121 -7.63 -9.21 15.10
N SER A 122 -7.61 -10.10 16.09
CA SER A 122 -8.15 -9.84 17.44
C SER A 122 -7.51 -8.64 18.15
N CYS A 123 -6.34 -8.19 17.70
CA CYS A 123 -5.64 -7.03 18.24
C CYS A 123 -6.17 -5.68 17.73
N ARG A 124 -7.25 -5.66 16.93
CA ARG A 124 -7.75 -4.46 16.26
C ARG A 124 -9.08 -3.88 16.76
N PRO A 125 -9.26 -2.54 16.63
CA PRO A 125 -8.19 -1.56 16.41
C PRO A 125 -7.21 -1.58 17.59
N CYS A 126 -5.94 -1.22 17.37
CA CYS A 126 -4.97 -1.27 18.47
C CYS A 126 -5.45 -0.42 19.65
N HIS A 127 -5.57 -1.05 20.83
CA HIS A 127 -6.15 -0.41 22.01
C HIS A 127 -5.38 0.85 22.41
N PRO A 128 -6.05 1.93 22.86
CA PRO A 128 -5.38 3.13 23.35
C PRO A 128 -4.39 2.85 24.50
N ASP A 129 -4.73 1.91 25.39
CA ASP A 129 -3.98 1.63 26.62
C ASP A 129 -2.77 0.70 26.44
N ARG A 130 -2.86 -0.25 25.51
CA ARG A 130 -1.70 -1.07 25.10
C ARG A 130 -0.88 -0.37 24.02
N GLY A 131 -1.52 0.54 23.28
CA GLY A 131 -0.96 1.24 22.15
C GLY A 131 -0.43 0.30 21.08
N ILE A 132 0.27 0.93 20.16
CA ILE A 132 1.14 0.30 19.17
C ILE A 132 2.51 -0.08 19.78
N LYS A 133 2.88 0.59 20.89
CA LYS A 133 4.17 0.40 21.57
C LYS A 133 4.23 -1.01 22.17
N GLY A 134 5.02 -1.88 21.55
CA GLY A 134 5.17 -3.29 21.95
C GLY A 134 4.49 -4.29 21.02
N CYS A 135 3.93 -3.86 19.88
CA CYS A 135 3.51 -4.78 18.83
C CYS A 135 4.74 -5.37 18.13
N GLU A 136 5.11 -6.60 18.49
CA GLU A 136 6.21 -7.34 17.88
C GLU A 136 5.76 -8.27 16.75
N SER A 137 4.51 -8.77 16.80
CA SER A 137 4.03 -9.77 15.84
C SER A 137 3.56 -9.19 14.51
N ALA A 138 3.00 -7.96 14.50
CA ALA A 138 2.35 -7.37 13.33
C ALA A 138 1.30 -8.27 12.64
N GLU A 139 0.74 -9.26 13.36
CA GLU A 139 -0.14 -10.32 12.83
C GLU A 139 -1.36 -9.78 12.06
N CYS A 140 -1.81 -8.56 12.41
CA CYS A 140 -2.84 -7.87 11.62
C CYS A 140 -2.47 -7.70 10.14
N MET A 141 -1.20 -7.44 9.81
CA MET A 141 -0.74 -7.38 8.42
C MET A 141 -0.68 -8.77 7.76
N ASP A 142 -0.60 -9.85 8.53
CA ASP A 142 -0.62 -11.22 8.01
C ASP A 142 -1.98 -11.62 7.47
N PHE A 143 -3.07 -11.20 8.13
CA PHE A 143 -4.45 -11.44 7.70
C PHE A 143 -4.83 -10.74 6.39
N LEU A 144 -4.04 -9.75 5.96
CA LEU A 144 -4.10 -9.23 4.60
C LEU A 144 -3.34 -10.20 3.68
N SER A 145 -3.94 -11.33 3.35
CA SER A 145 -3.31 -12.32 2.45
C SER A 145 -3.10 -11.75 1.04
N LEU A 146 -2.14 -12.31 0.30
CA LEU A 146 -1.93 -11.96 -1.11
C LEU A 146 -3.21 -12.14 -1.92
N ASP A 147 -3.92 -13.26 -1.74
CA ASP A 147 -5.17 -13.55 -2.45
C ASP A 147 -6.24 -12.49 -2.21
N ARG A 148 -6.42 -12.07 -0.95
CA ARG A 148 -7.40 -11.03 -0.59
C ARG A 148 -7.02 -9.69 -1.21
N VAL A 149 -5.75 -9.29 -1.15
CA VAL A 149 -5.28 -8.06 -1.78
C VAL A 149 -5.43 -8.14 -3.31
N TRP A 150 -5.19 -9.32 -3.88
CA TRP A 150 -5.27 -9.54 -5.32
C TRP A 150 -6.70 -9.46 -5.85
N GLU A 151 -7.67 -10.09 -5.16
CA GLU A 151 -9.09 -9.99 -5.49
C GLU A 151 -9.56 -8.53 -5.55
N GLU A 152 -9.27 -7.77 -4.49
CA GLU A 152 -9.59 -6.35 -4.37
C GLU A 152 -8.90 -5.50 -5.46
N THR A 153 -7.66 -5.84 -5.79
CA THR A 153 -6.89 -5.18 -6.87
C THR A 153 -7.58 -5.36 -8.21
N ARG A 154 -7.99 -6.59 -8.54
CA ARG A 154 -8.65 -6.89 -9.83
C ARG A 154 -9.99 -6.18 -9.95
N GLU A 155 -10.79 -6.16 -8.88
CA GLU A 155 -12.08 -5.44 -8.89
C GLU A 155 -11.91 -3.93 -9.12
N LEU A 156 -10.93 -3.31 -8.46
CA LEU A 156 -10.63 -1.90 -8.65
C LEU A 156 -10.07 -1.60 -10.04
N LEU A 157 -9.22 -2.47 -10.59
CA LEU A 157 -8.75 -2.32 -11.96
C LEU A 157 -9.89 -2.48 -12.98
N ALA A 158 -10.81 -3.42 -12.77
CA ALA A 158 -11.97 -3.60 -13.64
C ALA A 158 -12.92 -2.40 -13.61
N SER A 159 -13.20 -1.83 -12.43
CA SER A 159 -14.08 -0.67 -12.27
C SER A 159 -13.46 0.66 -12.71
N THR A 160 -12.15 0.70 -12.91
CA THR A 160 -11.39 1.88 -13.40
C THR A 160 -11.00 1.77 -14.88
N SER A 161 -11.41 0.70 -15.56
CA SER A 161 -11.25 0.55 -17.01
C SER A 161 -12.34 1.37 -17.71
N CYS A 162 -11.94 2.41 -18.42
CA CYS A 162 -12.79 3.17 -19.35
C CYS A 162 -13.03 2.34 -20.62
#